data_AF-A0A3E0LWX7-F1
#
_entry.id   AF-A0A3E0LWX7-F1
#
_cell.length_a   1.000
_cell.length_b   1.000
_cell.length_c   1.000
_cell.angle_alpha   90.00
_cell.angle_beta   90.00
_cell.angle_gamma   90.00
#
_symmetry.space_group_name_H-M   'P 1'
#
loop_
_entity.id
_entity.type
_entity.pdbx_description
1 polymer ?
#
loop_
_entity_poly.entity_id
_entity_poly.type
_entity_poly.pdbx_seq_one_letter_code
_entity_poly.pdbx_strand_id
1 'polypeptide(L)'
;LLLISFSLLCPNYPALCYTYSRDQNQWYKIYKDGKIGFAAAVYIDVTEQPEEPSNLAKGRVNNHVQTVLNVRSQAATTAPILFELSPGATCTILQGVTGSPYPPNNQTQWYQIQQGGQTGYAAAYYIDKFDENNPPQVLEIESAEGRVNHRVSSTLNVRSQPNTNSNILFTLSTGTTFKVLEEVSGSEYDFGRTDWLKIDYNNQQGYVAAYYVDINLDPPPASRWDQALMQAPTTGASAATASQDGLSEGVQSSHKMAQTDLQRVKAMADCFCTAAAKFGVPAALLAAVASRESRGGNILNAQGWGDCHGGQCYGFGIMQVDKRSHSIEGLPDPKSLEHIEQATGIFANCLQQVQQKHPNWEDRYVIKGAAVAYNSGLRNVQTKEGMDIGTTGNDYGSDVMARAQYYANHADLSVFRISL
;
A
#
# COMPACT_ATOMS: atom_id res chain seq x y z
N LEU A 1 22.08 59.20 7.18
CA LEU A 1 22.30 58.93 5.75
C LEU A 1 23.55 58.08 5.60
N LEU A 2 23.41 56.79 5.29
CA LEU A 2 24.50 56.01 4.71
C LEU A 2 23.95 55.42 3.41
N LEU A 3 24.32 56.05 2.30
CA LEU A 3 24.15 55.49 0.97
C LEU A 3 25.04 54.26 0.87
N ILE A 4 24.44 53.11 0.60
CA ILE A 4 25.17 51.96 0.08
C ILE A 4 24.49 51.59 -1.24
N SER A 5 25.02 52.12 -2.34
CA SER A 5 24.73 51.59 -3.67
C SER A 5 25.46 50.25 -3.82
N PHE A 6 24.73 49.16 -4.10
CA PHE A 6 25.33 47.93 -4.63
C PHE A 6 24.79 47.70 -6.04
N SER A 7 25.46 48.33 -6.99
CA SER A 7 25.47 47.90 -8.39
C SER A 7 26.82 47.24 -8.66
N LEU A 8 26.79 46.10 -9.36
CA LEU A 8 27.90 45.25 -9.86
C LEU A 8 28.35 44.09 -8.94
N LEU A 9 27.91 42.87 -9.29
CA LEU A 9 28.77 41.78 -9.83
C LEU A 9 27.97 40.47 -9.97
N CYS A 10 27.43 40.20 -11.16
CA CYS A 10 27.49 38.88 -11.82
C CYS A 10 26.80 38.92 -13.20
N PRO A 11 27.55 39.10 -14.31
CA PRO A 11 26.98 39.10 -15.66
C PRO A 11 26.66 37.72 -16.25
N ASN A 12 26.69 36.61 -15.49
CA ASN A 12 26.68 35.27 -16.09
C ASN A 12 25.82 34.17 -15.40
N TYR A 13 24.90 34.49 -14.50
CA TYR A 13 23.90 33.53 -13.99
C TYR A 13 22.65 34.27 -13.50
N PRO A 14 21.48 34.20 -14.17
CA PRO A 14 20.26 34.77 -13.62
C PRO A 14 19.63 33.79 -12.62
N ALA A 15 19.09 34.36 -11.53
CA ALA A 15 18.25 33.73 -10.49
C ALA A 15 18.95 32.91 -9.39
N LEU A 16 19.60 33.60 -8.42
CA LEU A 16 19.75 33.07 -7.05
C LEU A 16 19.50 34.18 -6.01
N CYS A 17 18.30 34.12 -5.44
CA CYS A 17 18.02 34.14 -3.99
C CYS A 17 18.15 35.45 -3.19
N TYR A 18 17.10 36.26 -3.26
CA TYR A 18 16.60 37.03 -2.12
C TYR A 18 15.19 36.52 -1.79
N THR A 19 14.89 36.23 -0.53
CA THR A 19 13.50 36.12 -0.06
C THR A 19 13.19 37.34 0.80
N TYR A 20 12.01 37.93 0.62
CA TYR A 20 11.57 39.08 1.39
C TYR A 20 10.09 38.97 1.76
N SER A 21 9.69 39.64 2.85
CA SER A 21 8.29 39.86 3.18
C SER A 21 8.07 41.33 3.52
N ARG A 22 6.92 41.89 3.10
CA ARG A 22 6.56 43.30 3.32
C ARG A 22 5.57 43.39 4.49
N ASP A 23 5.89 44.19 5.49
CA ASP A 23 4.97 44.44 6.60
C ASP A 23 4.01 45.61 6.30
N GLN A 24 2.98 45.77 7.15
CA GLN A 24 1.98 46.83 7.02
C GLN A 24 2.54 48.25 7.25
N ASN A 25 3.79 48.36 7.73
CA ASN A 25 4.49 49.63 7.94
C ASN A 25 5.45 49.97 6.79
N GLN A 26 5.36 49.26 5.67
CA GLN A 26 6.18 49.47 4.48
C GLN A 26 7.67 49.23 4.70
N TRP A 27 8.05 48.18 5.44
CA TRP A 27 9.42 47.67 5.49
C TRP A 27 9.52 46.30 4.83
N TYR A 28 10.63 46.05 4.15
CA TYR A 28 11.04 44.74 3.66
C TYR A 28 11.98 44.09 4.68
N LYS A 29 11.64 42.86 5.08
CA LYS A 29 12.54 41.96 5.79
C LYS A 29 13.34 41.16 4.78
N ILE A 30 14.67 41.24 4.81
CA ILE A 30 15.56 40.67 3.80
C ILE A 30 16.44 39.59 4.44
N TYR A 31 16.54 38.45 3.76
CA TYR A 31 17.36 37.32 4.18
C TYR A 31 18.53 37.10 3.23
N LYS A 32 19.76 37.06 3.78
CA LYS A 32 20.97 36.75 3.01
C LYS A 32 22.00 36.03 3.89
N ASP A 33 22.50 34.89 3.42
CA ASP A 33 23.57 34.11 4.07
C ASP A 33 23.32 33.85 5.56
N GLY A 34 22.07 33.56 5.93
CA GLY A 34 21.66 33.29 7.31
C GLY A 34 21.52 34.53 8.21
N LYS A 35 21.64 35.75 7.67
CA LYS A 35 21.45 37.01 8.39
C LYS A 35 20.13 37.68 8.00
N ILE A 36 19.53 38.39 8.96
CA ILE A 36 18.26 39.12 8.80
C ILE A 36 18.53 40.62 8.86
N GLY A 37 18.01 41.36 7.87
CA GLY A 37 18.00 42.83 7.86
C GLY A 37 16.62 43.39 7.53
N PHE A 38 16.42 44.69 7.79
CA PHE A 38 15.18 45.41 7.47
C PHE A 38 15.52 46.65 6.64
N ALA A 39 14.75 46.89 5.58
CA ALA A 39 14.92 48.06 4.71
C ALA A 39 13.55 48.69 4.41
N ALA A 40 13.47 50.02 4.41
CA ALA A 40 12.21 50.69 4.12
C ALA A 40 11.84 50.53 2.63
N ALA A 41 10.59 50.15 2.36
CA ALA A 41 10.10 49.74 1.04
C ALA A 41 10.14 50.86 -0.01
N VAL A 42 10.09 52.11 0.42
CA VAL A 42 10.26 53.31 -0.42
C VAL A 42 11.61 53.36 -1.16
N TYR A 43 12.62 52.59 -0.71
CA TYR A 43 13.96 52.59 -1.30
C TYR A 43 14.30 51.32 -2.09
N ILE A 44 13.33 50.42 -2.31
CA ILE A 44 13.55 49.15 -3.03
C ILE A 44 12.59 49.07 -4.23
N ASP A 45 13.14 49.15 -5.43
CA ASP A 45 12.44 48.84 -6.67
C ASP A 45 12.53 47.34 -6.94
N VAL A 46 11.38 46.66 -6.83
CA VAL A 46 11.26 45.23 -7.12
C VAL A 46 10.77 45.08 -8.57
N THR A 47 11.62 44.57 -9.46
CA THR A 47 11.32 44.49 -10.89
C THR A 47 10.48 43.28 -11.30
N GLU A 48 10.33 42.28 -10.44
CA GLU A 48 9.35 41.20 -10.60
C GLU A 48 8.82 40.80 -9.21
N GLN A 49 7.53 41.03 -9.00
CA GLN A 49 6.83 40.58 -7.80
C GLN A 49 6.56 39.07 -7.95
N PRO A 50 7.05 38.20 -7.06
CA PRO A 50 6.60 36.81 -7.04
C PRO A 50 5.09 36.84 -6.80
N GLU A 51 4.33 36.16 -7.64
CA GLU A 51 2.89 35.98 -7.41
C GLU A 51 2.72 35.30 -6.04
N GLU A 52 2.00 35.98 -5.14
CA GLU A 52 1.53 35.37 -3.89
C GLU A 52 0.68 34.14 -4.27
N PRO A 53 0.98 32.93 -3.77
CA PRO A 53 0.21 31.75 -4.14
C PRO A 53 -1.21 31.86 -3.56
N SER A 54 -2.15 32.24 -4.41
CA SER A 54 -3.58 32.16 -4.14
C SER A 54 -3.99 30.68 -4.17
N ASN A 55 -3.95 30.07 -2.98
CA ASN A 55 -4.52 28.78 -2.52
C ASN A 55 -3.46 27.97 -1.76
N LEU A 56 -3.19 28.37 -0.52
CA LEU A 56 -2.40 27.57 0.42
C LEU A 56 -3.15 26.27 0.75
N ALA A 57 -2.62 25.13 0.30
CA ALA A 57 -3.19 23.81 0.63
C ALA A 57 -2.78 23.41 2.05
N LYS A 58 -3.59 22.63 2.76
CA LYS A 58 -3.19 22.01 4.04
C LYS A 58 -2.63 20.62 3.79
N GLY A 59 -1.82 20.13 4.72
CA GLY A 59 -1.19 18.82 4.64
C GLY A 59 -1.17 18.10 5.99
N ARG A 60 -1.28 16.77 5.97
CA ARG A 60 -1.15 15.89 7.15
C ARG A 60 -0.04 14.87 6.94
N VAL A 61 0.80 14.66 7.95
CA VAL A 61 1.84 13.62 7.90
C VAL A 61 1.18 12.24 7.87
N ASN A 62 1.49 11.45 6.84
CA ASN A 62 0.82 10.18 6.61
C ASN A 62 1.48 9.01 7.35
N ASN A 63 0.88 7.83 7.20
CA ASN A 63 1.27 6.61 7.92
C ASN A 63 2.58 5.96 7.43
N HIS A 64 3.22 6.50 6.39
CA HIS A 64 4.55 6.06 5.97
C HIS A 64 5.65 6.56 6.90
N VAL A 65 5.36 7.55 7.75
CA VAL A 65 6.26 8.04 8.80
C VAL A 65 6.02 7.23 10.08
N GLN A 66 7.05 6.53 10.55
CA GLN A 66 6.95 5.63 11.72
C GLN A 66 7.33 6.32 13.04
N THR A 67 8.19 7.34 12.99
CA THR A 67 8.68 8.06 14.17
C THR A 67 8.47 9.56 14.02
N VAL A 68 9.20 10.19 13.09
CA VAL A 68 9.12 11.63 12.80
C VAL A 68 9.44 11.91 11.33
N LEU A 69 8.84 12.96 10.79
CA LEU A 69 9.15 13.54 9.50
C LEU A 69 10.06 14.76 9.69
N ASN A 70 11.27 14.68 9.14
CA ASN A 70 12.24 15.77 9.21
C ASN A 70 11.88 16.90 8.26
N VAL A 71 11.74 18.11 8.80
CA VAL A 71 11.57 19.35 8.02
C VAL A 71 12.89 20.10 7.96
N ARG A 72 13.38 20.32 6.75
CA ARG A 72 14.77 20.76 6.50
C ARG A 72 14.85 22.19 5.99
N SER A 73 16.03 22.80 6.09
CA SER A 73 16.25 24.19 5.66
C SER A 73 16.25 24.38 4.14
N GLN A 74 16.46 23.30 3.38
CA GLN A 74 16.37 23.25 1.92
C GLN A 74 15.69 21.94 1.52
N ALA A 75 15.18 21.87 0.28
CA ALA A 75 14.63 20.65 -0.32
C ALA A 75 15.74 19.64 -0.65
N ALA A 76 16.47 19.17 0.36
CA ALA A 76 17.53 18.19 0.21
C ALA A 76 17.68 17.33 1.46
N THR A 77 17.92 16.03 1.31
CA THR A 77 18.10 15.08 2.42
C THR A 77 19.35 15.35 3.25
N THR A 78 20.32 16.08 2.69
CA THR A 78 21.54 16.52 3.36
C THR A 78 21.41 17.88 4.05
N ALA A 79 20.32 18.62 3.83
CA ALA A 79 20.13 19.93 4.43
C ALA A 79 19.83 19.81 5.94
N PRO A 80 20.28 20.79 6.77
CA PRO A 80 20.00 20.81 8.19
C PRO A 80 18.51 20.65 8.52
N ILE A 81 18.21 19.84 9.54
CA ILE A 81 16.85 19.68 10.08
C ILE A 81 16.54 20.93 10.92
N LEU A 82 15.42 21.57 10.63
CA LEU A 82 14.92 22.72 11.38
C LEU A 82 13.99 22.29 12.51
N PHE A 83 13.05 21.39 12.20
CA PHE A 83 12.12 20.80 13.16
C PHE A 83 11.56 19.47 12.62
N GLU A 84 10.80 18.78 13.46
CA GLU A 84 10.26 17.44 13.20
C GLU A 84 8.74 17.45 13.35
N LEU A 85 8.07 16.65 12.54
CA LEU A 85 6.63 16.44 12.60
C LEU A 85 6.32 14.99 12.97
N SER A 86 5.50 14.78 13.99
CA SER A 86 4.99 13.44 14.31
C SER A 86 4.02 12.93 13.25
N PRO A 87 3.85 11.60 13.09
CA PRO A 87 2.80 11.03 12.26
C PRO A 87 1.43 11.61 12.61
N GLY A 88 0.65 11.96 11.60
CA GLY A 88 -0.66 12.59 11.74
C GLY A 88 -0.63 14.10 12.04
N ALA A 89 0.53 14.73 12.25
CA ALA A 89 0.63 16.18 12.45
C ALA A 89 0.21 16.96 11.19
N THR A 90 -0.42 18.11 11.38
CA THR A 90 -0.85 18.98 10.27
C THR A 90 0.13 20.12 10.00
N CYS A 91 0.17 20.58 8.77
CA CYS A 91 0.98 21.70 8.30
C CYS A 91 0.25 22.47 7.18
N THR A 92 0.71 23.69 6.88
CA THR A 92 0.29 24.43 5.69
C THR A 92 1.32 24.21 4.60
N ILE A 93 0.90 23.79 3.42
CA ILE A 93 1.75 23.64 2.23
C ILE A 93 1.73 24.97 1.49
N LEU A 94 2.90 25.60 1.42
CA LEU A 94 3.09 26.87 0.73
C LEU A 94 3.26 26.65 -0.78
N GLN A 95 4.06 25.64 -1.15
CA GLN A 95 4.31 25.28 -2.54
C GLN A 95 4.95 23.90 -2.65
N GLY A 96 4.85 23.29 -3.84
CA GLY A 96 5.67 22.15 -4.23
C GLY A 96 6.95 22.62 -4.93
N VAL A 97 8.08 22.01 -4.60
CA VAL A 97 9.39 22.30 -5.21
C VAL A 97 10.09 21.00 -5.59
N THR A 98 10.99 21.05 -6.56
CA THR A 98 11.89 19.92 -6.86
C THR A 98 13.18 20.07 -6.07
N GLY A 99 13.64 18.98 -5.47
CA GLY A 99 14.80 18.94 -4.59
C GLY A 99 15.65 17.68 -4.76
N SER A 100 16.56 17.43 -3.81
CA SER A 100 17.38 16.22 -3.85
C SER A 100 16.51 14.96 -3.74
N PRO A 101 16.96 13.82 -4.30
CA PRO A 101 16.28 12.54 -4.12
C PRO A 101 16.14 12.18 -2.63
N TYR A 102 15.00 11.59 -2.27
CA TYR A 102 14.74 11.01 -0.95
C TYR A 102 14.06 9.63 -1.09
N PRO A 103 14.22 8.73 -0.10
CA PRO A 103 13.53 7.44 -0.10
C PRO A 103 12.03 7.59 0.25
N PRO A 104 11.15 6.67 -0.17
CA PRO A 104 11.43 5.55 -1.06
C PRO A 104 11.54 6.00 -2.54
N ASN A 105 12.22 5.18 -3.36
CA ASN A 105 12.25 5.31 -4.82
C ASN A 105 12.91 6.57 -5.41
N ASN A 106 13.83 7.23 -4.70
CA ASN A 106 14.57 8.39 -5.19
C ASN A 106 13.67 9.52 -5.73
N GLN A 107 12.53 9.75 -5.08
CA GLN A 107 11.62 10.83 -5.42
C GLN A 107 12.26 12.19 -5.17
N THR A 108 11.89 13.20 -5.97
CA THR A 108 12.50 14.53 -5.93
C THR A 108 11.50 15.63 -5.58
N GLN A 109 10.26 15.29 -5.25
CA GLN A 109 9.22 16.29 -4.98
C GLN A 109 9.15 16.64 -3.49
N TRP A 110 9.35 17.90 -3.16
CA TRP A 110 9.28 18.40 -1.78
C TRP A 110 8.14 19.39 -1.64
N TYR A 111 7.61 19.54 -0.43
CA TYR A 111 6.76 20.66 -0.08
C TYR A 111 7.55 21.63 0.78
N GLN A 112 7.45 22.92 0.45
CA GLN A 112 7.72 23.97 1.43
C GLN A 112 6.49 24.07 2.32
N ILE A 113 6.69 23.87 3.62
CA ILE A 113 5.60 23.82 4.60
C ILE A 113 5.82 24.80 5.74
N GLN A 114 4.73 25.20 6.37
CA GLN A 114 4.72 26.00 7.58
C GLN A 114 3.94 25.30 8.70
N GLN A 115 4.54 25.25 9.89
CA GLN A 115 3.88 24.78 11.12
C GLN A 115 4.38 25.61 12.32
N GLY A 116 3.45 26.11 13.14
CA GLY A 116 3.81 26.90 14.33
C GLY A 116 4.66 28.15 14.04
N GLY A 117 4.48 28.77 12.87
CA GLY A 117 5.23 29.96 12.44
C GLY A 117 6.63 29.68 11.86
N GLN A 118 7.11 28.43 11.89
CA GLN A 118 8.38 28.02 11.27
C GLN A 118 8.14 27.48 9.86
N THR A 119 9.06 27.76 8.94
CA THR A 119 8.99 27.33 7.53
C THR A 119 10.19 26.48 7.17
N GLY A 120 9.96 25.37 6.47
CA GLY A 120 11.02 24.51 5.95
C GLY A 120 10.50 23.57 4.86
N TYR A 121 11.32 22.60 4.46
CA TYR A 121 11.03 21.69 3.35
C TYR A 121 10.92 20.25 3.84
N ALA A 122 9.83 19.58 3.48
CA ALA A 122 9.59 18.19 3.80
C ALA A 122 9.33 17.39 2.50
N ALA A 123 9.72 16.12 2.49
CA ALA A 123 9.50 15.24 1.36
C ALA A 123 7.98 15.03 1.12
N ALA A 124 7.51 15.29 -0.11
CA ALA A 124 6.08 15.36 -0.41
C ALA A 124 5.35 14.01 -0.22
N TYR A 125 6.06 12.91 -0.44
CA TYR A 125 5.54 11.54 -0.27
C TYR A 125 4.96 11.27 1.13
N TYR A 126 5.42 12.00 2.14
CA TYR A 126 5.03 11.81 3.53
C TYR A 126 3.91 12.74 4.00
N ILE A 127 3.33 13.54 3.10
CA ILE A 127 2.31 14.54 3.42
C ILE A 127 1.13 14.42 2.46
N ASP A 128 -0.03 14.06 3.00
CA ASP A 128 -1.29 14.01 2.25
C ASP A 128 -1.95 15.39 2.27
N LYS A 129 -2.40 15.88 1.10
CA LYS A 129 -3.05 17.19 0.96
C LYS A 129 -4.52 17.13 1.36
N PHE A 130 -5.02 18.21 1.95
CA PHE A 130 -6.46 18.46 2.16
C PHE A 130 -6.77 19.96 2.06
N ASP A 131 -8.04 20.32 1.80
CA ASP A 131 -8.48 21.70 1.61
C ASP A 131 -9.48 22.12 2.71
N GLU A 132 -9.28 23.28 3.32
CA GLU A 132 -10.13 23.83 4.40
C GLU A 132 -11.25 24.73 3.86
N ASN A 133 -11.12 25.26 2.63
CA ASN A 133 -12.11 26.18 2.04
C ASN A 133 -13.30 25.48 1.36
N ASN A 134 -13.26 24.14 1.33
CA ASN A 134 -14.44 23.32 1.23
C ASN A 134 -14.72 22.83 2.66
N PRO A 135 -15.41 23.61 3.53
CA PRO A 135 -15.87 23.09 4.81
C PRO A 135 -16.64 21.80 4.52
N PRO A 136 -16.66 20.79 5.41
CA PRO A 136 -17.49 19.63 5.16
C PRO A 136 -18.87 20.17 4.84
N GLN A 137 -19.33 19.98 3.59
CA GLN A 137 -20.75 20.06 3.36
C GLN A 137 -21.35 19.19 4.43
N VAL A 138 -22.45 19.65 5.04
CA VAL A 138 -23.27 18.81 5.90
C VAL A 138 -23.54 17.56 5.07
N LEU A 139 -22.70 16.54 5.30
CA LEU A 139 -22.88 15.23 4.74
C LEU A 139 -24.12 14.78 5.50
N GLU A 140 -25.25 14.81 4.84
CA GLU A 140 -26.04 13.60 4.88
C GLU A 140 -25.08 12.47 4.50
N ILE A 141 -24.49 11.85 5.52
CA ILE A 141 -23.54 10.76 5.37
C ILE A 141 -24.33 9.60 4.76
N GLU A 142 -24.27 9.46 3.44
CA GLU A 142 -24.28 8.13 2.86
C GLU A 142 -22.95 7.46 3.27
N SER A 143 -23.06 6.74 4.39
CA SER A 143 -22.15 5.79 5.03
C SER A 143 -20.73 5.65 4.47
N ALA A 144 -19.75 6.17 5.21
CA ALA A 144 -18.40 5.57 5.23
C ALA A 144 -18.51 4.16 5.84
N GLU A 145 -17.99 3.13 5.16
CA GLU A 145 -17.93 1.77 5.70
C GLU A 145 -16.58 1.54 6.39
N GLY A 146 -16.64 0.89 7.56
CA GLY A 146 -15.47 0.45 8.32
C GLY A 146 -15.44 -1.07 8.41
N ARG A 147 -14.24 -1.66 8.46
CA ARG A 147 -14.02 -3.11 8.63
C ARG A 147 -13.05 -3.38 9.79
N VAL A 148 -13.37 -4.36 10.63
CA VAL A 148 -12.41 -4.83 11.66
C VAL A 148 -11.20 -5.47 10.99
N ASN A 149 -10.00 -4.94 11.22
CA ASN A 149 -8.79 -5.36 10.53
C ASN A 149 -8.15 -6.63 11.14
N HIS A 150 -7.20 -7.23 10.41
CA HIS A 150 -6.54 -8.50 10.77
C HIS A 150 -5.73 -8.47 12.07
N ARG A 151 -5.53 -7.30 12.69
CA ARG A 151 -4.80 -7.16 13.96
C ARG A 151 -5.64 -7.59 15.15
N VAL A 152 -6.96 -7.72 14.98
CA VAL A 152 -7.87 -8.29 15.98
C VAL A 152 -7.83 -9.81 15.85
N SER A 153 -7.40 -10.51 16.91
CA SER A 153 -7.27 -11.98 16.91
C SER A 153 -8.49 -12.72 17.47
N SER A 154 -9.37 -12.03 18.19
CA SER A 154 -10.61 -12.59 18.75
C SER A 154 -11.82 -11.74 18.38
N THR A 155 -12.07 -10.65 19.10
CA THR A 155 -13.13 -9.69 18.82
C THR A 155 -12.70 -8.26 19.19
N LEU A 156 -13.26 -7.28 18.50
CA LEU A 156 -13.12 -5.86 18.76
C LEU A 156 -14.27 -5.40 19.67
N ASN A 157 -13.94 -4.77 20.80
CA ASN A 157 -14.92 -4.25 21.74
C ASN A 157 -15.53 -2.94 21.22
N VAL A 158 -16.86 -2.89 21.10
CA VAL A 158 -17.62 -1.66 20.86
C VAL A 158 -18.08 -1.10 22.19
N ARG A 159 -17.66 0.12 22.51
CA ARG A 159 -17.80 0.72 23.83
C ARG A 159 -18.80 1.86 23.86
N SER A 160 -19.33 2.17 25.05
CA SER A 160 -20.33 3.23 25.22
C SER A 160 -19.77 4.64 25.16
N GLN A 161 -18.46 4.82 25.33
CA GLN A 161 -17.73 6.08 25.23
C GLN A 161 -16.36 5.83 24.57
N PRO A 162 -15.68 6.84 23.99
CA PRO A 162 -14.37 6.69 23.35
C PRO A 162 -13.24 6.59 24.41
N ASN A 163 -13.32 5.57 25.26
CA ASN A 163 -12.30 5.26 26.27
C ASN A 163 -12.31 3.78 26.65
N THR A 164 -11.16 3.27 27.09
CA THR A 164 -10.93 1.84 27.40
C THR A 164 -11.62 1.36 28.69
N ASN A 165 -12.12 2.27 29.52
CA ASN A 165 -12.75 1.97 30.81
C ASN A 165 -14.29 1.97 30.76
N SER A 166 -14.88 2.40 29.65
CA SER A 166 -16.33 2.45 29.48
C SER A 166 -16.94 1.08 29.19
N ASN A 167 -18.24 0.96 29.44
CA ASN A 167 -18.99 -0.29 29.26
C ASN A 167 -18.85 -0.79 27.82
N ILE A 168 -18.59 -2.09 27.68
CA ILE A 168 -18.63 -2.78 26.40
C ILE A 168 -20.11 -3.04 26.08
N LEU A 169 -20.58 -2.50 24.96
CA LEU A 169 -21.96 -2.68 24.48
C LEU A 169 -22.11 -4.03 23.79
N PHE A 170 -21.18 -4.35 22.88
CA PHE A 170 -21.09 -5.62 22.16
C PHE A 170 -19.67 -5.78 21.57
N THR A 171 -19.43 -6.88 20.85
CA THR A 171 -18.14 -7.13 20.21
C THR A 171 -18.32 -7.49 18.73
N LEU A 172 -17.31 -7.18 17.92
CA LEU A 172 -17.29 -7.44 16.48
C LEU A 172 -16.15 -8.41 16.15
N SER A 173 -16.43 -9.45 15.38
CA SER A 173 -15.38 -10.36 14.89
C SER A 173 -14.54 -9.69 13.81
N THR A 174 -13.30 -10.16 13.64
CA THR A 174 -12.41 -9.72 12.56
C THR A 174 -13.08 -9.84 11.19
N GLY A 175 -12.95 -8.80 10.37
CA GLY A 175 -13.61 -8.71 9.07
C GLY A 175 -15.05 -8.22 9.09
N THR A 176 -15.68 -8.06 10.26
CA THR A 176 -17.04 -7.49 10.35
C THR A 176 -17.06 -6.06 9.82
N THR A 177 -18.06 -5.74 9.00
CA THR A 177 -18.29 -4.40 8.45
C THR A 177 -19.37 -3.65 9.21
N PHE A 178 -19.27 -2.33 9.25
CA PHE A 178 -20.21 -1.44 9.93
C PHE A 178 -20.12 -0.04 9.34
N LYS A 179 -21.10 0.81 9.65
CA LYS A 179 -21.07 2.22 9.24
C LYS A 179 -20.18 3.00 10.21
N VAL A 180 -19.28 3.81 9.69
CA VAL A 180 -18.54 4.80 10.45
C VAL A 180 -19.30 6.11 10.37
N LEU A 181 -19.67 6.63 11.55
CA LEU A 181 -20.46 7.84 11.68
C LEU A 181 -19.57 9.07 11.91
N GLU A 182 -18.50 8.91 12.69
CA GLU A 182 -17.68 10.04 13.16
C GLU A 182 -16.30 9.54 13.61
N GLU A 183 -15.25 10.32 13.38
CA GLU A 183 -13.96 10.17 14.08
C GLU A 183 -13.94 11.12 15.27
N VAL A 184 -13.61 10.61 16.46
CA VAL A 184 -13.62 11.36 17.70
C VAL A 184 -12.31 11.15 18.47
N SER A 185 -11.85 12.17 19.19
CA SER A 185 -10.74 12.00 20.13
C SER A 185 -11.25 11.47 21.47
N GLY A 186 -10.49 10.53 22.05
CA GLY A 186 -10.85 9.83 23.28
C GLY A 186 -9.69 9.65 24.24
N SER A 187 -9.86 8.76 25.24
CA SER A 187 -8.75 8.38 26.11
C SER A 187 -7.70 7.58 25.35
N GLU A 188 -6.48 7.58 25.89
CA GLU A 188 -5.40 6.78 25.37
C GLU A 188 -5.74 5.28 25.36
N TYR A 189 -5.35 4.59 24.30
CA TYR A 189 -5.30 3.13 24.18
C TYR A 189 -3.91 2.70 23.65
N ASP A 190 -3.76 1.43 23.30
CA ASP A 190 -2.51 0.84 22.81
C ASP A 190 -1.69 1.77 21.90
N PHE A 191 -0.38 1.79 22.11
CA PHE A 191 0.59 2.62 21.37
C PHE A 191 0.44 4.15 21.57
N GLY A 192 -0.21 4.59 22.66
CA GLY A 192 -0.33 6.02 22.98
C GLY A 192 -1.35 6.76 22.11
N ARG A 193 -2.29 6.02 21.50
CA ARG A 193 -3.25 6.55 20.53
C ARG A 193 -4.51 7.05 21.20
N THR A 194 -5.13 8.08 20.63
CA THR A 194 -6.36 8.72 21.16
C THR A 194 -7.47 8.82 20.12
N ASP A 195 -7.29 8.21 18.95
CA ASP A 195 -8.25 8.22 17.84
C ASP A 195 -9.28 7.09 17.94
N TRP A 196 -10.54 7.47 18.07
CA TRP A 196 -11.69 6.58 18.18
C TRP A 196 -12.68 6.84 17.06
N LEU A 197 -13.50 5.85 16.75
CA LEU A 197 -14.58 5.96 15.76
C LEU A 197 -15.91 5.72 16.42
N LYS A 198 -16.86 6.61 16.17
CA LYS A 198 -18.27 6.34 16.40
C LYS A 198 -18.79 5.54 15.22
N ILE A 199 -19.44 4.42 15.51
CA ILE A 199 -19.92 3.47 14.50
C ILE A 199 -21.40 3.16 14.70
N ASP A 200 -22.06 2.68 13.66
CA ASP A 200 -23.37 2.03 13.71
C ASP A 200 -23.26 0.60 13.15
N TYR A 201 -23.67 -0.36 13.97
CA TYR A 201 -23.80 -1.75 13.58
C TYR A 201 -25.18 -2.26 14.00
N ASN A 202 -26.01 -2.66 13.03
CA ASN A 202 -27.39 -3.12 13.25
C ASN A 202 -28.25 -2.15 14.07
N ASN A 203 -28.14 -0.83 13.82
CA ASN A 203 -28.83 0.25 14.54
C ASN A 203 -28.39 0.40 16.02
N GLN A 204 -27.24 -0.17 16.39
CA GLN A 204 -26.60 0.06 17.68
C GLN A 204 -25.33 0.88 17.49
N GLN A 205 -25.27 2.02 18.17
CA GLN A 205 -24.14 2.93 18.11
C GLN A 205 -23.18 2.74 19.28
N GLY A 206 -21.89 2.91 19.01
CA GLY A 206 -20.84 2.89 20.01
C GLY A 206 -19.50 3.33 19.45
N TYR A 207 -18.45 3.15 20.24
CA TYR A 207 -17.11 3.62 19.92
C TYR A 207 -16.10 2.48 19.86
N VAL A 208 -15.24 2.51 18.85
CA VAL A 208 -14.14 1.55 18.66
C VAL A 208 -12.82 2.31 18.49
N ALA A 209 -11.70 1.72 18.91
CA ALA A 209 -10.39 2.30 18.68
C ALA A 209 -10.02 2.19 17.20
N ALA A 210 -9.66 3.32 16.58
CA ALA A 210 -9.53 3.42 15.12
C ALA A 210 -8.38 2.56 14.57
N TYR A 211 -7.34 2.28 15.36
CA TYR A 211 -6.23 1.40 14.97
C TYR A 211 -6.66 -0.01 14.54
N TYR A 212 -7.80 -0.49 15.06
CA TYR A 212 -8.34 -1.81 14.78
C TYR A 212 -9.35 -1.83 13.64
N VAL A 213 -9.54 -0.69 12.98
CA VAL A 213 -10.55 -0.49 11.95
C VAL A 213 -9.93 0.10 10.70
N ASP A 214 -10.22 -0.52 9.57
CA ASP A 214 -9.94 0.03 8.25
C ASP A 214 -11.15 0.91 7.86
N ILE A 215 -10.97 2.23 7.71
CA ILE A 215 -12.04 3.23 7.43
C ILE A 215 -11.78 3.86 6.07
N ASN A 216 -12.75 3.82 5.16
CA ASN A 216 -12.59 4.42 3.82
C ASN A 216 -11.21 4.14 3.20
N LEU A 217 -10.65 2.99 3.55
CA LEU A 217 -9.43 2.51 2.97
C LEU A 217 -9.93 1.81 1.72
N ASP A 218 -9.74 2.47 0.58
CA ASP A 218 -9.34 1.69 -0.58
C ASP A 218 -8.36 0.62 -0.06
N PRO A 219 -8.65 -0.67 -0.30
CA PRO A 219 -7.79 -1.74 0.20
C PRO A 219 -6.34 -1.38 -0.16
N PRO A 220 -5.33 -1.71 0.68
CA PRO A 220 -3.92 -1.46 0.36
C PRO A 220 -3.73 -1.91 -1.08
N PRO A 221 -3.30 -1.02 -2.00
CA PRO A 221 -3.85 -1.06 -3.33
C PRO A 221 -3.51 -2.41 -3.93
N ALA A 222 -4.53 -3.16 -4.33
CA ALA A 222 -4.31 -4.26 -5.24
C ALA A 222 -3.48 -3.75 -6.42
N SER A 223 -3.62 -2.48 -6.81
CA SER A 223 -2.76 -1.81 -7.80
C SER A 223 -1.24 -1.96 -7.56
N ARG A 224 -0.71 -2.00 -6.34
CA ARG A 224 0.75 -2.23 -6.12
C ARG A 224 1.14 -3.64 -6.55
N TRP A 225 0.45 -4.64 -6.02
CA TRP A 225 0.77 -6.03 -6.31
C TRP A 225 0.26 -6.49 -7.69
N ASP A 226 -0.79 -5.87 -8.22
CA ASP A 226 -1.29 -6.03 -9.59
C ASP A 226 -0.30 -5.42 -10.59
N GLN A 227 0.25 -4.22 -10.32
CA GLN A 227 1.33 -3.65 -11.13
C GLN A 227 2.59 -4.52 -11.06
N ALA A 228 2.96 -4.96 -9.85
CA ALA A 228 4.09 -5.87 -9.65
C ALA A 228 3.91 -7.19 -10.40
N LEU A 229 2.70 -7.76 -10.35
CA LEU A 229 2.32 -8.99 -11.07
C LEU A 229 2.47 -8.79 -12.57
N MET A 230 1.95 -7.68 -13.09
CA MET A 230 2.03 -7.35 -14.52
C MET A 230 3.45 -7.09 -15.02
N GLN A 231 4.37 -6.70 -14.13
CA GLN A 231 5.77 -6.47 -14.46
C GLN A 231 6.69 -7.65 -14.06
N ALA A 232 6.16 -8.69 -13.42
CA ALA A 232 6.95 -9.81 -12.93
C ALA A 232 7.61 -10.56 -14.10
N PRO A 233 8.94 -10.79 -14.06
CA PRO A 233 9.63 -11.46 -15.14
C PRO A 233 9.32 -12.95 -15.15
N THR A 234 8.93 -13.45 -16.32
CA THR A 234 8.57 -14.86 -16.50
C THR A 234 9.13 -15.43 -17.80
N THR A 235 9.64 -16.65 -17.72
CA THR A 235 9.95 -17.49 -18.89
C THR A 235 8.80 -18.45 -19.23
N GLY A 236 7.72 -18.44 -18.44
CA GLY A 236 6.60 -19.37 -18.53
C GLY A 236 6.96 -20.78 -18.09
N ALA A 237 6.19 -21.75 -18.57
CA ALA A 237 6.34 -23.15 -18.27
C ALA A 237 7.63 -23.74 -18.87
N SER A 238 8.34 -24.56 -18.11
CA SER A 238 9.42 -25.40 -18.62
C SER A 238 8.86 -26.51 -19.53
N ALA A 239 9.74 -27.18 -20.27
CA ALA A 239 9.34 -28.32 -21.08
C ALA A 239 8.64 -29.43 -20.27
N ALA A 240 9.07 -29.65 -19.02
CA ALA A 240 8.46 -30.62 -18.13
C ALA A 240 7.00 -30.26 -17.82
N THR A 241 6.74 -29.02 -17.43
CA THR A 241 5.39 -28.54 -17.13
C THR A 241 4.52 -28.50 -18.39
N ALA A 242 5.05 -27.99 -19.50
CA ALA A 242 4.29 -27.85 -20.75
C ALA A 242 3.89 -29.20 -21.38
N SER A 243 4.72 -30.24 -21.21
CA SER A 243 4.47 -31.57 -21.74
C SER A 243 3.17 -32.22 -21.23
N GLN A 244 2.67 -31.79 -20.07
CA GLN A 244 1.42 -32.30 -19.50
C GLN A 244 0.19 -32.03 -20.39
N ASP A 245 0.25 -30.97 -21.19
CA ASP A 245 -0.77 -30.60 -22.19
C ASP A 245 -0.25 -30.83 -23.63
N GLY A 246 0.89 -31.50 -23.82
CA GLY A 246 1.51 -31.73 -25.13
C GLY A 246 2.06 -30.46 -25.81
N LEU A 247 2.48 -29.47 -25.01
CA LEU A 247 2.94 -28.16 -25.47
C LEU A 247 4.48 -28.03 -25.39
N SER A 248 5.04 -27.06 -26.11
CA SER A 248 6.45 -26.64 -25.96
C SER A 248 6.65 -25.77 -24.73
N GLU A 249 7.89 -25.58 -24.26
CA GLU A 249 8.16 -24.64 -23.17
C GLU A 249 7.87 -23.18 -23.57
N GLY A 250 7.65 -22.33 -22.56
CA GLY A 250 7.51 -20.89 -22.71
C GLY A 250 6.20 -20.30 -22.19
N VAL A 251 6.15 -18.96 -22.21
CA VAL A 251 5.01 -18.14 -21.75
C VAL A 251 3.71 -18.48 -22.48
N GLN A 252 3.76 -18.72 -23.79
CA GLN A 252 2.56 -19.03 -24.56
C GLN A 252 1.90 -20.35 -24.12
N SER A 253 2.68 -21.31 -23.65
CA SER A 253 2.15 -22.56 -23.14
C SER A 253 1.52 -22.38 -21.75
N SER A 254 2.11 -21.54 -20.90
CA SER A 254 1.45 -21.11 -19.65
C SER A 254 0.09 -20.46 -19.93
N HIS A 255 0.02 -19.54 -20.89
CA HIS A 255 -1.24 -18.92 -21.31
C HIS A 255 -2.23 -19.95 -21.85
N LYS A 256 -1.77 -20.92 -22.65
CA LYS A 256 -2.65 -21.96 -23.19
C LYS A 256 -3.19 -22.86 -22.08
N MET A 257 -2.35 -23.25 -21.12
CA MET A 257 -2.78 -24.04 -19.96
C MET A 257 -3.77 -23.27 -19.08
N ALA A 258 -3.53 -21.96 -18.87
CA ALA A 258 -4.48 -21.08 -18.18
C ALA A 258 -5.81 -20.97 -18.95
N GLN A 259 -5.77 -20.86 -20.28
CA GLN A 259 -6.97 -20.86 -21.12
C GLN A 259 -7.76 -22.17 -20.98
N THR A 260 -7.08 -23.32 -20.96
CA THR A 260 -7.70 -24.64 -20.74
C THR A 260 -8.42 -24.72 -19.38
N ASP A 261 -7.91 -24.01 -18.37
CA ASP A 261 -8.48 -23.99 -17.02
C ASP A 261 -9.52 -22.88 -16.80
N LEU A 262 -9.69 -21.98 -17.77
CA LEU A 262 -10.45 -20.73 -17.64
C LEU A 262 -11.86 -20.91 -17.08
N GLN A 263 -12.62 -21.89 -17.59
CA GLN A 263 -14.02 -22.08 -17.15
C GLN A 263 -14.11 -22.48 -15.67
N ARG A 264 -13.18 -23.31 -15.19
CA ARG A 264 -13.14 -23.70 -13.78
C ARG A 264 -12.74 -22.51 -12.92
N VAL A 265 -11.71 -21.76 -13.34
CA VAL A 265 -11.26 -20.54 -12.65
C VAL A 265 -12.38 -19.48 -12.58
N LYS A 266 -13.06 -19.23 -13.69
CA LYS A 266 -14.17 -18.26 -13.79
C LYS A 266 -15.31 -18.61 -12.82
N ALA A 267 -15.62 -19.90 -12.66
CA ALA A 267 -16.65 -20.35 -11.71
C ALA A 267 -16.30 -20.08 -10.23
N MET A 268 -15.03 -19.75 -9.93
CA MET A 268 -14.53 -19.48 -8.57
C MET A 268 -14.05 -18.03 -8.41
N ALA A 269 -14.31 -17.17 -9.40
CA ALA A 269 -13.76 -15.81 -9.46
C ALA A 269 -14.14 -14.99 -8.22
N ASP A 270 -15.38 -15.08 -7.75
CA ASP A 270 -15.86 -14.34 -6.56
C ASP A 270 -15.12 -14.78 -5.29
N CYS A 271 -14.84 -16.08 -5.14
CA CYS A 271 -14.09 -16.60 -4.01
C CYS A 271 -12.63 -16.10 -4.04
N PHE A 272 -12.00 -16.08 -5.22
CA PHE A 272 -10.66 -15.50 -5.37
C PHE A 272 -10.65 -14.01 -5.07
N CYS A 273 -11.64 -13.24 -5.55
CA CYS A 273 -11.74 -11.80 -5.25
C CYS A 273 -11.95 -11.54 -3.76
N THR A 274 -12.79 -12.35 -3.11
CA THR A 274 -13.05 -12.24 -1.67
C THR A 274 -11.79 -12.50 -0.85
N ALA A 275 -11.06 -13.59 -1.14
CA ALA A 275 -9.81 -13.90 -0.47
C ALA A 275 -8.72 -12.87 -0.79
N ALA A 276 -8.58 -12.46 -2.06
CA ALA A 276 -7.67 -11.40 -2.50
C ALA A 276 -7.87 -10.10 -1.71
N ALA A 277 -9.12 -9.64 -1.58
CA ALA A 277 -9.47 -8.45 -0.81
C ALA A 277 -9.18 -8.60 0.69
N LYS A 278 -9.34 -9.80 1.25
CA LYS A 278 -9.03 -10.09 2.67
C LYS A 278 -7.53 -10.04 2.97
N PHE A 279 -6.68 -10.53 2.06
CA PHE A 279 -5.26 -10.69 2.30
C PHE A 279 -4.35 -9.71 1.55
N GLY A 280 -4.93 -8.82 0.72
CA GLY A 280 -4.18 -7.78 0.01
C GLY A 280 -3.26 -8.33 -1.09
N VAL A 281 -3.74 -9.30 -1.87
CA VAL A 281 -3.00 -9.93 -2.98
C VAL A 281 -3.85 -9.98 -4.26
N PRO A 282 -3.26 -10.07 -5.46
CA PRO A 282 -4.02 -10.11 -6.71
C PRO A 282 -4.94 -11.34 -6.84
N ALA A 283 -6.21 -11.15 -7.21
CA ALA A 283 -7.13 -12.27 -7.46
C ALA A 283 -6.66 -13.16 -8.63
N ALA A 284 -6.12 -12.55 -9.68
CA ALA A 284 -5.55 -13.26 -10.83
C ALA A 284 -4.37 -14.18 -10.45
N LEU A 285 -3.63 -13.83 -9.39
CA LEU A 285 -2.54 -14.65 -8.87
C LEU A 285 -3.06 -15.89 -8.15
N LEU A 286 -4.11 -15.75 -7.33
CA LEU A 286 -4.74 -16.89 -6.66
C LEU A 286 -5.35 -17.87 -7.67
N ALA A 287 -6.02 -17.35 -8.69
CA ALA A 287 -6.50 -18.11 -9.83
C ALA A 287 -5.38 -18.87 -10.55
N ALA A 288 -4.22 -18.24 -10.74
CA ALA A 288 -3.05 -18.86 -11.35
C ALA A 288 -2.43 -19.97 -10.50
N VAL A 289 -2.35 -19.77 -9.18
CA VAL A 289 -1.92 -20.81 -8.24
C VAL A 289 -2.90 -21.99 -8.32
N ALA A 290 -4.21 -21.76 -8.28
CA ALA A 290 -5.19 -22.85 -8.40
C ALA A 290 -5.11 -23.59 -9.75
N SER A 291 -4.83 -22.87 -10.85
CA SER A 291 -4.58 -23.47 -12.16
C SER A 291 -3.29 -24.29 -12.18
N ARG A 292 -2.20 -23.82 -11.55
CA ARG A 292 -0.94 -24.56 -11.48
C ARG A 292 -1.04 -25.79 -10.59
N GLU A 293 -1.67 -25.65 -9.42
CA GLU A 293 -1.71 -26.68 -8.37
C GLU A 293 -2.65 -27.84 -8.71
N SER A 294 -3.81 -27.54 -9.28
CA SER A 294 -4.87 -28.53 -9.43
C SER A 294 -5.62 -28.45 -10.75
N ARG A 295 -5.16 -27.61 -11.69
CA ARG A 295 -5.90 -27.30 -12.93
C ARG A 295 -7.32 -26.80 -12.60
N GLY A 296 -7.47 -26.00 -11.55
CA GLY A 296 -8.78 -25.56 -11.04
C GLY A 296 -9.63 -26.70 -10.45
N GLY A 297 -8.99 -27.72 -9.89
CA GLY A 297 -9.59 -28.90 -9.29
C GLY A 297 -9.71 -30.14 -10.20
N ASN A 298 -9.32 -30.04 -11.48
CA ASN A 298 -9.51 -31.11 -12.46
C ASN A 298 -8.63 -32.35 -12.25
N ILE A 299 -7.52 -32.22 -11.53
CA ILE A 299 -6.61 -33.34 -11.23
C ILE A 299 -6.70 -33.83 -9.78
N LEU A 300 -7.65 -33.31 -9.01
CA LEU A 300 -7.91 -33.80 -7.65
C LEU A 300 -8.71 -35.09 -7.70
N ASN A 301 -8.53 -35.95 -6.70
CA ASN A 301 -9.40 -37.09 -6.50
C ASN A 301 -10.81 -36.65 -6.04
N ALA A 302 -11.75 -37.60 -5.95
CA ALA A 302 -13.14 -37.34 -5.58
C ALA A 302 -13.31 -36.69 -4.19
N GLN A 303 -12.30 -36.77 -3.32
CA GLN A 303 -12.28 -36.19 -1.98
C GLN A 303 -11.50 -34.86 -1.93
N GLY A 304 -11.08 -34.31 -3.07
CA GLY A 304 -10.40 -33.03 -3.14
C GLY A 304 -8.90 -33.08 -2.85
N TRP A 305 -8.28 -34.27 -2.88
CA TRP A 305 -6.85 -34.43 -2.60
C TRP A 305 -6.01 -34.60 -3.87
N GLY A 306 -4.79 -34.06 -3.82
CA GLY A 306 -3.73 -34.23 -4.82
C GLY A 306 -2.38 -34.50 -4.14
N ASP A 307 -1.29 -34.34 -4.90
CA ASP A 307 0.06 -34.74 -4.47
C ASP A 307 0.11 -36.18 -3.92
N CYS A 308 -0.39 -37.12 -4.72
CA CYS A 308 -0.57 -38.50 -4.31
C CYS A 308 0.63 -39.37 -4.67
N HIS A 309 1.36 -39.85 -3.66
CA HIS A 309 2.53 -40.71 -3.82
C HIS A 309 2.46 -41.88 -2.82
N GLY A 310 2.76 -43.10 -3.27
CA GLY A 310 2.75 -44.29 -2.40
C GLY A 310 1.38 -44.61 -1.79
N GLY A 311 0.27 -44.24 -2.46
CA GLY A 311 -1.09 -44.46 -1.98
C GLY A 311 -1.58 -43.43 -0.95
N GLN A 312 -0.80 -42.41 -0.66
CA GLN A 312 -1.17 -41.30 0.23
C GLN A 312 -1.19 -39.98 -0.54
N CYS A 313 -2.13 -39.10 -0.22
CA CYS A 313 -2.22 -37.76 -0.79
C CYS A 313 -1.96 -36.71 0.29
N TYR A 314 -1.21 -35.67 -0.03
CA TYR A 314 -0.75 -34.67 0.94
C TYR A 314 -1.34 -33.28 0.75
N GLY A 315 -1.63 -32.88 -0.50
CA GLY A 315 -2.23 -31.58 -0.82
C GLY A 315 -3.75 -31.64 -0.83
N PHE A 316 -4.40 -30.76 -0.06
CA PHE A 316 -5.85 -30.59 -0.08
C PHE A 316 -6.28 -29.37 -0.90
N GLY A 317 -7.39 -29.51 -1.61
CA GLY A 317 -8.10 -28.42 -2.25
C GLY A 317 -7.44 -27.88 -3.51
N ILE A 318 -8.11 -26.93 -4.16
CA ILE A 318 -7.67 -26.41 -5.47
C ILE A 318 -6.33 -25.68 -5.45
N MET A 319 -5.86 -25.28 -4.28
CA MET A 319 -4.56 -24.63 -4.05
C MET A 319 -3.57 -25.52 -3.29
N GLN A 320 -3.90 -26.81 -3.10
CA GLN A 320 -2.99 -27.85 -2.58
C GLN A 320 -2.28 -27.51 -1.27
N VAL A 321 -3.05 -27.12 -0.24
CA VAL A 321 -2.51 -26.92 1.12
C VAL A 321 -1.99 -28.26 1.66
N ASP A 322 -0.71 -28.30 2.04
CA ASP A 322 -0.06 -29.52 2.54
C ASP A 322 -0.49 -29.84 3.99
N LYS A 323 -1.20 -30.95 4.16
CA LYS A 323 -1.69 -31.42 5.47
C LYS A 323 -0.61 -31.78 6.48
N ARG A 324 0.64 -31.96 6.02
CA ARG A 324 1.80 -32.23 6.89
C ARG A 324 2.29 -30.96 7.58
N SER A 325 2.02 -29.81 6.97
CA SER A 325 2.46 -28.49 7.42
C SER A 325 1.33 -27.68 8.06
N HIS A 326 0.08 -27.98 7.72
CA HIS A 326 -1.09 -27.22 8.15
C HIS A 326 -2.27 -28.12 8.56
N SER A 327 -3.06 -27.65 9.53
CA SER A 327 -4.41 -28.17 9.77
C SER A 327 -5.32 -27.70 8.65
N ILE A 328 -6.01 -28.63 7.98
CA ILE A 328 -6.81 -28.31 6.78
C ILE A 328 -8.13 -27.62 7.16
N GLU A 329 -8.45 -26.53 6.46
CA GLU A 329 -9.72 -25.81 6.53
C GLU A 329 -10.58 -26.06 5.28
N GLY A 330 -11.89 -25.85 5.38
CA GLY A 330 -12.80 -25.97 4.23
C GLY A 330 -13.21 -27.39 3.83
N LEU A 331 -12.89 -28.41 4.63
CA LEU A 331 -13.36 -29.77 4.39
C LEU A 331 -14.91 -29.86 4.46
N PRO A 332 -15.55 -30.69 3.62
CA PRO A 332 -14.95 -31.54 2.59
C PRO A 332 -14.80 -30.85 1.21
N ASP A 333 -15.15 -29.57 1.07
CA ASP A 333 -15.23 -28.90 -0.22
C ASP A 333 -13.85 -28.31 -0.63
N PRO A 334 -13.18 -28.88 -1.66
CA PRO A 334 -11.88 -28.43 -2.11
C PRO A 334 -11.87 -27.02 -2.74
N LYS A 335 -13.05 -26.43 -2.98
CA LYS A 335 -13.26 -25.12 -3.60
C LYS A 335 -13.87 -24.11 -2.63
N SER A 336 -14.10 -24.49 -1.38
CA SER A 336 -14.70 -23.62 -0.37
C SER A 336 -13.91 -22.33 -0.20
N LEU A 337 -14.62 -21.26 0.18
CA LEU A 337 -13.98 -19.99 0.48
C LEU A 337 -12.97 -20.14 1.62
N GLU A 338 -13.28 -20.94 2.64
CA GLU A 338 -12.40 -21.24 3.77
C GLU A 338 -11.08 -21.86 3.31
N HIS A 339 -11.11 -22.84 2.41
CA HIS A 339 -9.90 -23.41 1.82
C HIS A 339 -9.09 -22.37 1.03
N ILE A 340 -9.77 -21.57 0.20
CA ILE A 340 -9.12 -20.53 -0.62
C ILE A 340 -8.51 -19.45 0.27
N GLU A 341 -9.19 -19.03 1.34
CA GLU A 341 -8.68 -18.06 2.32
C GLU A 341 -7.48 -18.61 3.08
N GLN A 342 -7.51 -19.88 3.51
CA GLN A 342 -6.36 -20.53 4.14
C GLN A 342 -5.13 -20.52 3.22
N ALA A 343 -5.28 -20.98 1.98
CA ALA A 343 -4.20 -20.99 1.00
C ALA A 343 -3.68 -19.58 0.69
N THR A 344 -4.59 -18.60 0.64
CA THR A 344 -4.25 -17.19 0.42
C THR A 344 -3.46 -16.61 1.59
N GLY A 345 -3.82 -16.94 2.84
CA GLY A 345 -3.08 -16.54 4.03
C GLY A 345 -1.65 -17.11 4.04
N ILE A 346 -1.47 -18.37 3.61
CA ILE A 346 -0.14 -18.98 3.44
C ILE A 346 0.67 -18.21 2.39
N PHE A 347 0.06 -17.90 1.24
CA PHE A 347 0.72 -17.11 0.19
C PHE A 347 1.11 -15.71 0.68
N ALA A 348 0.22 -15.01 1.37
CA ALA A 348 0.49 -13.68 1.93
C ALA A 348 1.65 -13.69 2.94
N ASN A 349 1.75 -14.74 3.76
CA ASN A 349 2.89 -14.96 4.64
C ASN A 349 4.20 -15.17 3.85
N CYS A 350 4.17 -15.97 2.78
CA CYS A 350 5.33 -16.12 1.87
C CYS A 350 5.76 -14.77 1.28
N LEU A 351 4.80 -13.95 0.84
CA LEU A 351 5.05 -12.61 0.31
C LEU A 351 5.75 -11.72 1.33
N GLN A 352 5.23 -11.67 2.56
CA GLN A 352 5.83 -10.89 3.65
C GLN A 352 7.26 -11.38 3.96
N GLN A 353 7.46 -12.70 4.04
CA GLN A 353 8.77 -13.28 4.33
C GLN A 353 9.81 -12.99 3.23
N VAL A 354 9.41 -13.04 1.96
CA VAL A 354 10.29 -12.70 0.83
C VAL A 354 10.63 -11.22 0.86
N GLN A 355 9.66 -10.34 1.14
CA GLN A 355 9.91 -8.91 1.28
C GLN A 355 10.89 -8.60 2.43
N GLN A 356 10.77 -9.30 3.57
CA GLN A 356 11.68 -9.17 4.71
C GLN A 356 13.08 -9.71 4.41
N LYS A 357 13.17 -10.86 3.73
CA LYS A 357 14.45 -11.48 3.36
C LYS A 357 15.19 -10.67 2.31
N HIS A 358 14.46 -10.04 1.40
CA HIS A 358 15.00 -9.30 0.25
C HIS A 358 14.45 -7.86 0.20
N PRO A 359 14.79 -7.00 1.17
CA PRO A 359 14.18 -5.68 1.30
C PRO A 359 14.53 -4.71 0.15
N ASN A 360 15.56 -5.04 -0.65
CA ASN A 360 16.01 -4.25 -1.79
C ASN A 360 15.50 -4.79 -3.14
N TRP A 361 14.68 -5.85 -3.15
CA TRP A 361 14.06 -6.34 -4.38
C TRP A 361 12.87 -5.46 -4.76
N GLU A 362 12.72 -5.21 -6.06
CA GLU A 362 11.50 -4.60 -6.59
C GLU A 362 10.32 -5.57 -6.39
N ASP A 363 9.13 -5.02 -6.17
CA ASP A 363 7.92 -5.78 -5.87
C ASP A 363 7.64 -6.90 -6.90
N ARG A 364 7.97 -6.66 -8.17
CA ARG A 364 7.83 -7.64 -9.26
C ARG A 364 8.64 -8.93 -9.05
N TYR A 365 9.77 -8.84 -8.34
CA TYR A 365 10.57 -10.01 -7.94
C TYR A 365 10.11 -10.58 -6.60
N VAL A 366 9.58 -9.75 -5.71
CA VAL A 366 9.03 -10.18 -4.41
C VAL A 366 7.77 -11.04 -4.62
N ILE A 367 6.85 -10.62 -5.48
CA ILE A 367 5.62 -11.37 -5.77
C ILE A 367 5.90 -12.71 -6.48
N LYS A 368 6.89 -12.73 -7.39
CA LYS A 368 7.38 -13.98 -7.99
C LYS A 368 8.04 -14.88 -6.95
N GLY A 369 8.89 -14.30 -6.10
CA GLY A 369 9.53 -15.01 -5.00
C GLY A 369 8.53 -15.59 -4.01
N ALA A 370 7.39 -14.93 -3.78
CA ALA A 370 6.30 -15.45 -2.95
C ALA A 370 5.69 -16.73 -3.56
N ALA A 371 5.45 -16.75 -4.87
CA ALA A 371 5.00 -17.95 -5.56
C ALA A 371 6.04 -19.09 -5.48
N VAL A 372 7.33 -18.78 -5.64
CA VAL A 372 8.41 -19.76 -5.43
C VAL A 372 8.41 -20.31 -4.00
N ALA A 373 8.29 -19.43 -3.01
CA ALA A 373 8.28 -19.80 -1.59
C ALA A 373 7.04 -20.60 -1.20
N TYR A 374 5.90 -20.37 -1.87
CA TYR A 374 4.69 -21.18 -1.68
C TYR A 374 4.95 -22.65 -2.03
N ASN A 375 5.68 -22.92 -3.12
CA ASN A 375 6.01 -24.27 -3.56
C ASN A 375 7.20 -24.90 -2.81
N SER A 376 8.26 -24.13 -2.57
CA SER A 376 9.57 -24.67 -2.16
C SER A 376 10.13 -24.07 -0.87
N GLY A 377 9.36 -23.19 -0.22
CA GLY A 377 9.74 -22.50 1.01
C GLY A 377 10.70 -21.32 0.80
N LEU A 378 10.74 -20.43 1.79
CA LEU A 378 11.57 -19.20 1.78
C LEU A 378 13.08 -19.48 1.57
N ARG A 379 13.56 -20.65 1.98
CA ARG A 379 14.98 -21.04 1.81
C ARG A 379 15.37 -21.17 0.34
N ASN A 380 14.44 -21.42 -0.58
CA ASN A 380 14.76 -21.53 -1.99
C ASN A 380 14.92 -20.17 -2.68
N VAL A 381 14.25 -19.13 -2.19
CA VAL A 381 14.28 -17.78 -2.77
C VAL A 381 15.59 -17.08 -2.42
N GLN A 382 16.64 -17.27 -3.23
CA GLN A 382 17.99 -16.76 -2.96
C GLN A 382 18.39 -15.59 -3.89
N THR A 383 18.18 -15.73 -5.20
CA THR A 383 18.56 -14.73 -6.20
C THR A 383 17.40 -14.44 -7.16
N LYS A 384 17.42 -13.29 -7.84
CA LYS A 384 16.36 -12.91 -8.79
C LYS A 384 16.31 -13.87 -9.99
N GLU A 385 17.47 -14.29 -10.47
CA GLU A 385 17.64 -15.10 -11.69
C GLU A 385 17.41 -16.59 -11.42
N GLY A 386 17.80 -17.09 -10.25
CA GLY A 386 17.81 -18.51 -9.91
C GLY A 386 16.65 -18.99 -9.05
N MET A 387 15.68 -18.13 -8.69
CA MET A 387 14.65 -18.48 -7.69
C MET A 387 13.78 -19.68 -8.07
N ASP A 388 13.56 -19.96 -9.36
CA ASP A 388 12.76 -21.11 -9.78
C ASP A 388 13.52 -22.45 -9.66
N ILE A 389 14.86 -22.44 -9.60
CA ILE A 389 15.66 -23.67 -9.48
C ILE A 389 15.34 -24.33 -8.14
N GLY A 390 14.98 -25.62 -8.17
CA GLY A 390 14.57 -26.38 -6.99
C GLY A 390 13.06 -26.38 -6.72
N THR A 391 12.27 -25.58 -7.46
CA THR A 391 10.80 -25.70 -7.46
C THR A 391 10.35 -26.89 -8.31
N THR A 392 9.11 -27.35 -8.14
CA THR A 392 8.50 -28.34 -9.03
C THR A 392 8.58 -27.86 -10.48
N GLY A 393 9.23 -28.63 -11.36
CA GLY A 393 9.42 -28.27 -12.77
C GLY A 393 10.52 -27.22 -13.04
N ASN A 394 11.21 -26.74 -12.00
CA ASN A 394 12.16 -25.63 -12.01
C ASN A 394 11.61 -24.35 -12.66
N ASP A 395 10.29 -24.14 -12.55
CA ASP A 395 9.57 -23.08 -13.26
C ASP A 395 8.36 -22.55 -12.49
N TYR A 396 8.14 -22.95 -11.23
CA TYR A 396 6.87 -22.73 -10.54
C TYR A 396 6.49 -21.24 -10.49
N GLY A 397 7.40 -20.37 -10.06
CA GLY A 397 7.17 -18.93 -10.02
C GLY A 397 6.95 -18.37 -11.42
N SER A 398 7.78 -18.76 -12.39
CA SER A 398 7.63 -18.31 -13.78
C SER A 398 6.28 -18.70 -14.41
N ASP A 399 5.89 -19.97 -14.36
CA ASP A 399 4.61 -20.43 -14.91
C ASP A 399 3.43 -19.77 -14.21
N VAL A 400 3.44 -19.66 -12.87
CA VAL A 400 2.38 -18.98 -12.12
C VAL A 400 2.26 -17.50 -12.52
N MET A 401 3.37 -16.76 -12.66
CA MET A 401 3.31 -15.36 -13.11
C MET A 401 2.72 -15.25 -14.52
N ALA A 402 3.09 -16.13 -15.46
CA ALA A 402 2.56 -16.11 -16.82
C ALA A 402 1.06 -16.41 -16.85
N ARG A 403 0.59 -17.42 -16.10
CA ARG A 403 -0.84 -17.72 -15.98
C ARG A 403 -1.62 -16.57 -15.34
N ALA A 404 -1.05 -15.93 -14.32
CA ALA A 404 -1.68 -14.81 -13.63
C ALA A 404 -1.81 -13.58 -14.54
N GLN A 405 -0.76 -13.26 -15.31
CA GLN A 405 -0.79 -12.20 -16.32
C GLN A 405 -1.84 -12.47 -17.41
N TYR A 406 -2.01 -13.74 -17.82
CA TYR A 406 -3.10 -14.13 -18.71
C TYR A 406 -4.48 -13.84 -18.09
N TYR A 407 -4.72 -14.31 -16.86
CA TYR A 407 -6.02 -14.10 -16.20
C TYR A 407 -6.33 -12.63 -15.92
N ALA A 408 -5.35 -11.83 -15.50
CA ALA A 408 -5.52 -10.39 -15.27
C ALA A 408 -5.94 -9.65 -16.55
N ASN A 409 -5.42 -10.07 -17.72
CA ASN A 409 -5.75 -9.46 -19.01
C ASN A 409 -6.91 -10.13 -19.76
N HIS A 410 -7.50 -11.20 -19.21
CA HIS A 410 -8.57 -11.91 -19.89
C HIS A 410 -9.91 -11.16 -19.79
N ALA A 411 -10.62 -11.00 -20.91
CA ALA A 411 -11.89 -10.24 -20.95
C ALA A 411 -12.97 -10.86 -20.05
N ASP A 412 -13.08 -12.19 -20.02
CA ASP A 412 -14.03 -12.93 -19.17
C ASP A 412 -13.76 -12.85 -17.65
N LEU A 413 -12.61 -12.31 -17.26
CA LEU A 413 -12.18 -12.19 -15.87
C LEU A 413 -11.89 -10.72 -15.53
N SER A 414 -12.64 -9.79 -16.13
CA SER A 414 -12.54 -8.38 -15.80
C SER A 414 -12.77 -8.08 -14.31
N VAL A 415 -13.47 -8.95 -13.59
CA VAL A 415 -13.66 -8.89 -12.13
C VAL A 415 -12.35 -8.98 -11.34
N PHE A 416 -11.29 -9.55 -11.92
CA PHE A 416 -9.96 -9.56 -11.31
C PHE A 416 -9.23 -8.23 -11.41
N ARG A 417 -9.76 -7.28 -12.21
CA ARG A 417 -9.23 -5.93 -12.30
C ARG A 417 -9.98 -5.10 -11.26
N ILE A 418 -9.30 -4.67 -10.20
CA ILE A 418 -9.82 -3.54 -9.42
C ILE A 418 -9.84 -2.36 -10.40
N SER A 419 -11.01 -1.73 -10.57
CA SER A 419 -11.18 -0.58 -11.46
C SER A 419 -10.06 0.43 -11.21
N LEU A 420 -9.22 0.65 -12.24
CA LEU A 420 -8.12 1.60 -12.23
C LEU A 420 -8.58 3.03 -11.99
#